data_AF-A0A511MTN3-F1
#
_entry.id   AF-A0A511MTN3-F1
#
_cell.length_a   1.000
_cell.length_b   1.000
_cell.length_c   1.000
_cell.angle_alpha   90.00
_cell.angle_beta   90.00
_cell.angle_gamma   90.00
#
_symmetry.space_group_name_H-M   'P 1'
#
loop_
_entity.id
_entity.type
_entity.pdbx_description
1 polymer ?
#
loop_
_entity_poly.entity_id
_entity_poly.type
_entity_poly.pdbx_seq_one_letter_code
_entity_poly.pdbx_strand_id
1 'polypeptide(L)'
;MPPARLYRLRAVRGLLTALARVPDTRIGRYSPRMAEQFPDRQWGSRTNVLSRLANKFAATKPGSWFVRKITPLDRALLERTDAKYTVLGPIGAPVILLTTIGRKSGRPRTQPLLYVHDGDVLYVIGSNFGQERHPAWTANLLATPTATVAIAGQRIPVEATLVEPEAKDAIFARFVEITGAYAAYRNRTTRDLRIFALRRA
;
A
#
# COMPACT_ATOMS: atom_id res chain seq x y z
N MET A 1 -51.74 -54.23 -3.27
CA MET A 1 -50.42 -54.84 -3.48
C MET A 1 -49.43 -53.73 -3.84
N PRO A 2 -48.22 -53.71 -3.27
CA PRO A 2 -47.90 -52.79 -2.16
C PRO A 2 -46.60 -51.94 -2.46
N PRO A 3 -45.95 -51.26 -1.49
CA PRO A 3 -46.38 -49.96 -0.95
C PRO A 3 -45.22 -48.96 -0.63
N ALA A 4 -45.61 -47.79 -0.09
CA ALA A 4 -45.04 -47.07 1.06
C ALA A 4 -43.60 -46.50 1.09
N ARG A 5 -43.52 -45.20 1.47
CA ARG A 5 -42.86 -44.59 2.66
C ARG A 5 -43.00 -43.06 2.51
N LEU A 6 -43.73 -42.23 3.29
CA LEU A 6 -43.87 -42.02 4.75
C LEU A 6 -42.50 -42.08 5.46
N TYR A 7 -42.00 -41.12 6.23
CA TYR A 7 -42.57 -39.94 6.90
C TYR A 7 -41.41 -39.10 7.50
N ARG A 8 -41.70 -37.82 7.82
CA ARG A 8 -41.29 -37.05 9.03
C ARG A 8 -39.89 -36.41 9.16
N LEU A 9 -39.94 -35.07 9.12
CA LEU A 9 -39.40 -34.08 10.06
C LEU A 9 -38.60 -34.54 11.30
N ARG A 10 -37.46 -33.86 11.52
CA ARG A 10 -37.01 -33.18 12.76
C ARG A 10 -35.69 -32.43 12.43
N ALA A 11 -35.67 -31.11 12.30
CA ALA A 11 -35.60 -30.09 13.35
C ALA A 11 -34.30 -30.09 14.18
N VAL A 12 -33.49 -29.05 13.93
CA VAL A 12 -32.86 -28.14 14.91
C VAL A 12 -31.63 -28.63 15.72
N ARG A 13 -30.68 -27.67 15.87
CA ARG A 13 -29.59 -27.51 16.85
C ARG A 13 -28.18 -27.99 16.49
N GLY A 14 -27.27 -27.02 16.36
CA GLY A 14 -25.82 -27.23 16.30
C GLY A 14 -25.02 -25.92 16.26
N LEU A 15 -25.40 -24.93 17.09
CA LEU A 15 -24.53 -23.79 17.41
C LEU A 15 -23.74 -24.16 18.69
N LEU A 16 -22.45 -23.80 18.70
CA LEU A 16 -21.49 -23.84 19.82
C LEU A 16 -20.84 -25.20 20.10
N THR A 17 -19.56 -25.35 19.73
CA THR A 17 -18.41 -25.66 20.62
C THR A 17 -17.16 -25.85 19.77
N ALA A 18 -16.22 -24.89 19.80
CA ALA A 18 -14.76 -25.13 19.68
C ALA A 18 -14.00 -23.79 19.77
N LEU A 19 -13.94 -23.22 20.97
CA LEU A 19 -12.78 -22.43 21.38
C LEU A 19 -11.65 -23.39 21.78
N ALA A 20 -10.42 -22.96 21.56
CA ALA A 20 -9.15 -23.53 22.02
C ALA A 20 -8.61 -24.76 21.27
N ARG A 21 -7.75 -24.48 20.28
CA ARG A 21 -6.43 -25.12 20.21
C ARG A 21 -5.42 -24.12 19.69
N VAL A 22 -4.68 -23.52 20.62
CA VAL A 22 -3.35 -22.95 20.39
C VAL A 22 -2.41 -24.15 20.26
N PRO A 23 -1.74 -24.39 19.12
CA PRO A 23 -0.56 -25.23 19.11
C PRO A 23 0.65 -24.35 19.38
N ASP A 24 1.11 -24.48 20.61
CA ASP A 24 2.49 -24.51 21.08
C ASP A 24 3.59 -24.02 20.12
N THR A 25 4.22 -22.94 20.56
CA THR A 25 5.62 -22.56 20.38
C THR A 25 6.55 -23.72 20.03
N ARG A 26 6.88 -23.85 18.74
CA ARG A 26 8.20 -24.31 18.33
C ARG A 26 8.90 -23.15 17.65
N ILE A 27 10.06 -22.79 18.19
CA ILE A 27 11.03 -21.87 17.60
C ILE A 27 11.34 -22.41 16.19
N GLY A 28 10.63 -21.87 15.20
CA GLY A 28 10.76 -22.22 13.81
C GLY A 28 12.11 -21.71 13.32
N ARG A 29 12.88 -22.61 12.71
CA ARG A 29 14.13 -22.29 12.02
C ARG A 29 13.92 -21.06 11.14
N TYR A 30 14.81 -20.09 11.28
CA TYR A 30 14.88 -18.90 10.45
C TYR A 30 14.92 -19.34 8.98
N SER A 31 13.82 -19.17 8.25
CA SER A 31 13.73 -19.51 6.83
C SER A 31 14.28 -18.32 6.04
N PRO A 32 15.34 -18.46 5.23
CA PRO A 32 15.99 -17.33 4.57
C PRO A 32 15.03 -16.51 3.68
N ARG A 33 13.97 -17.12 3.15
CA ARG A 33 12.92 -16.43 2.37
C ARG A 33 12.09 -15.41 3.15
N MET A 34 12.00 -15.49 4.48
CA MET A 34 11.32 -14.46 5.29
C MET A 34 12.21 -13.25 5.58
N ALA A 35 13.54 -13.40 5.52
CA ALA A 35 14.48 -12.29 5.72
C ALA A 35 14.53 -11.36 4.49
N GLU A 36 14.17 -11.87 3.32
CA GLU A 36 14.10 -11.12 2.06
C GLU A 36 12.80 -10.30 1.92
N GLN A 37 11.75 -10.61 2.68
CA GLN A 37 10.47 -9.91 2.57
C GLN A 37 10.52 -8.54 3.22
N PHE A 38 9.85 -7.55 2.62
CA PHE A 38 9.68 -6.25 3.26
C PHE A 38 8.81 -6.37 4.53
N PRO A 39 9.05 -5.55 5.56
CA PRO A 39 8.21 -5.58 6.74
C PRO A 39 6.80 -5.08 6.38
N ASP A 40 5.79 -5.92 6.63
CA ASP A 40 4.39 -5.56 6.39
C ASP A 40 3.84 -4.83 7.62
N ARG A 41 3.98 -3.50 7.67
CA ARG A 41 3.18 -2.64 8.58
C ARG A 41 2.13 -1.89 7.78
N GLN A 42 0.92 -2.40 7.83
CA GLN A 42 -0.27 -1.72 7.36
C GLN A 42 -0.82 -0.84 8.49
N TRP A 43 -0.92 0.47 8.28
CA TRP A 43 -1.72 1.35 9.15
C TRP A 43 -3.21 1.17 8.83
N GLY A 44 -4.03 0.91 9.86
CA GLY A 44 -5.48 0.83 9.72
C GLY A 44 -6.02 -0.49 9.13
N SER A 45 -7.34 -0.57 8.97
CA SER A 45 -8.06 -1.72 8.39
C SER A 45 -8.69 -1.35 7.04
N ARG A 46 -8.47 -2.17 6.01
CA ARG A 46 -8.90 -2.01 4.61
C ARG A 46 -10.43 -1.85 4.40
N THR A 47 -11.28 -1.99 5.42
CA THR A 47 -12.74 -2.05 5.27
C THR A 47 -13.56 -1.01 6.04
N ASN A 48 -12.97 -0.03 6.73
CA ASN A 48 -13.76 0.78 7.68
C ASN A 48 -14.42 2.04 7.12
N VAL A 49 -15.71 2.18 7.46
CA VAL A 49 -16.62 3.34 7.27
C VAL A 49 -15.97 4.69 7.66
N LEU A 50 -15.03 4.66 8.60
CA LEU A 50 -14.28 5.83 9.07
C LEU A 50 -13.50 6.52 7.94
N SER A 51 -12.91 5.77 6.99
CA SER A 51 -12.17 6.34 5.86
C SER A 51 -13.09 7.03 4.84
N ARG A 52 -14.32 6.52 4.67
CA ARG A 52 -15.36 7.15 3.83
C ARG A 52 -15.86 8.46 4.45
N LEU A 53 -16.00 8.50 5.77
CA LEU A 53 -16.41 9.70 6.50
C LEU A 53 -15.30 10.76 6.52
N ALA A 54 -14.05 10.35 6.72
CA ALA A 54 -12.89 11.24 6.64
C ALA A 54 -12.71 11.84 5.22
N ASN A 55 -12.94 11.05 4.16
CA ASN A 55 -12.94 11.57 2.78
C ASN A 55 -14.03 12.62 2.54
N LYS A 56 -15.25 12.40 3.05
CA LYS A 56 -16.33 13.38 2.96
C LYS A 56 -16.01 14.68 3.71
N PHE A 57 -15.35 14.58 4.87
CA PHE A 57 -14.92 15.74 5.65
C PHE A 57 -13.79 16.52 4.97
N ALA A 58 -12.75 15.83 4.47
CA ALA A 58 -11.63 16.46 3.77
C ALA A 58 -12.07 17.20 2.48
N ALA A 59 -13.15 16.74 1.84
CA ALA A 59 -13.74 17.36 0.66
C ALA A 59 -14.48 18.70 0.94
N THR A 60 -14.70 19.06 2.21
CA THR A 60 -15.29 20.36 2.58
C THR A 60 -14.25 21.48 2.56
N LYS A 61 -14.68 22.73 2.34
CA LYS A 61 -13.78 23.91 2.39
C LYS A 61 -12.97 24.00 3.69
N PRO A 62 -13.55 23.77 4.90
CA PRO A 62 -12.80 23.75 6.16
C PRO A 62 -11.85 22.55 6.26
N GLY A 63 -12.28 21.36 5.83
CA GLY A 63 -11.46 20.15 5.86
C GLY A 63 -10.22 20.25 4.97
N SER A 64 -10.39 20.75 3.74
CA SER A 64 -9.28 20.97 2.80
C SER A 64 -8.27 22.00 3.30
N TRP A 65 -8.73 23.05 3.97
CA TRP A 65 -7.84 24.04 4.62
C TRP A 65 -7.03 23.41 5.76
N PHE A 66 -7.67 22.60 6.60
CA PHE A 66 -7.03 21.92 7.72
C PHE A 66 -5.98 20.89 7.24
N VAL A 67 -6.33 20.05 6.26
CA VAL A 67 -5.41 19.06 5.66
C VAL A 67 -4.16 19.73 5.09
N ARG A 68 -4.31 20.85 4.37
CA ARG A 68 -3.18 21.62 3.83
C ARG A 68 -2.25 22.17 4.93
N LYS A 69 -2.80 22.56 6.08
CA LYS A 69 -2.01 23.08 7.21
C LYS A 69 -1.23 21.98 7.95
N ILE A 70 -1.74 20.76 8.01
CA ILE A 70 -1.06 19.62 8.67
C ILE A 70 -0.08 18.88 7.76
N THR A 71 -0.14 19.07 6.44
CA THR A 71 0.72 18.38 5.46
C THR A 71 2.24 18.53 5.77
N PRO A 72 2.77 19.71 6.15
CA PRO A 72 4.18 19.84 6.52
C PRO A 72 4.55 19.07 7.79
N LEU A 73 3.64 19.00 8.76
CA LEU A 73 3.83 18.25 10.00
C LEU A 73 3.78 16.75 9.75
N ASP A 74 2.83 16.28 8.93
CA ASP A 74 2.71 14.88 8.52
C ASP A 74 3.97 14.41 7.78
N ARG A 75 4.49 15.23 6.87
CA ARG A 75 5.77 14.97 6.21
C ARG A 75 6.92 14.87 7.21
N ALA A 76 7.03 15.82 8.13
CA ALA A 76 8.10 15.81 9.14
C ALA A 76 7.99 14.60 10.09
N LEU A 77 6.77 14.18 10.44
CA LEU A 77 6.52 12.99 11.26
C LEU A 77 6.89 11.72 10.50
N LEU A 78 6.49 11.59 9.24
CA LEU A 78 6.86 10.47 8.39
C LEU A 78 8.38 10.37 8.25
N GLU A 79 9.06 11.49 7.95
CA GLU A 79 10.52 11.54 7.78
C GLU A 79 11.27 11.21 9.08
N ARG A 80 10.83 11.74 10.23
CA ARG A 80 11.47 11.48 11.54
C ARG A 80 11.25 10.07 12.07
N THR A 81 10.18 9.43 11.62
CA THR A 81 9.78 8.12 12.15
C THR A 81 10.03 7.00 11.15
N ASP A 82 10.66 7.29 10.00
CA ASP A 82 10.90 6.31 8.95
C ASP A 82 9.61 5.60 8.50
N ALA A 83 8.61 6.43 8.18
CA ALA A 83 7.25 6.05 7.85
C ALA A 83 6.51 5.28 8.97
N LYS A 84 6.98 5.33 10.22
CA LYS A 84 6.35 4.64 11.36
C LYS A 84 5.12 5.37 11.90
N TYR A 85 4.89 6.64 11.58
CA TYR A 85 3.67 7.34 11.97
C TYR A 85 3.27 8.37 10.92
N THR A 86 1.96 8.49 10.67
CA THR A 86 1.34 9.60 9.92
C THR A 86 0.25 10.21 10.80
N VAL A 87 0.06 11.52 10.68
CA VAL A 87 -1.03 12.27 11.33
C VAL A 87 -2.41 11.77 10.85
N LEU A 88 -2.46 11.08 9.70
CA LEU A 88 -3.66 10.46 9.12
C LEU A 88 -3.81 8.97 9.48
N GLY A 89 -3.07 8.47 10.48
CA GLY A 89 -2.92 7.06 10.85
C GLY A 89 -4.19 6.18 10.90
N PRO A 90 -5.39 6.69 11.25
CA PRO A 90 -6.62 5.89 11.20
C PRO A 90 -7.26 5.71 9.80
N ILE A 91 -6.78 6.42 8.77
CA ILE A 91 -7.39 6.48 7.42
C ILE A 91 -6.66 5.54 6.41
N GLY A 92 -5.53 4.97 6.83
CA GLY A 92 -5.04 3.65 6.43
C GLY A 92 -4.80 3.40 4.94
N ALA A 93 -3.81 4.08 4.36
CA ALA A 93 -3.21 3.65 3.11
C ALA A 93 -1.72 3.33 3.35
N PRO A 94 -1.19 2.22 2.81
CA PRO A 94 0.18 1.79 3.05
C PRO A 94 1.16 2.80 2.43
N VAL A 95 2.01 3.44 3.25
CA VAL A 95 2.98 4.46 2.81
C VAL A 95 4.41 4.00 3.06
N ILE A 96 5.28 4.22 2.09
CA ILE A 96 6.73 4.18 2.26
C ILE A 96 7.34 5.57 2.01
N LEU A 97 8.56 5.78 2.50
CA LEU A 97 9.41 6.85 1.99
C LEU A 97 10.40 6.28 0.98
N LEU A 98 10.32 6.75 -0.26
CA LEU A 98 11.29 6.41 -1.30
C LEU A 98 12.33 7.52 -1.41
N THR A 99 13.59 7.18 -1.19
CA THR A 99 14.74 8.07 -1.42
C THR A 99 15.44 7.69 -2.72
N THR A 100 15.46 8.62 -3.69
CA THR A 100 16.11 8.48 -5.00
C THR A 100 17.25 9.48 -5.17
N ILE A 101 18.19 9.24 -6.08
CA ILE A 101 19.22 10.23 -6.43
C ILE A 101 18.71 11.15 -7.54
N GLY A 102 18.70 12.47 -7.29
CA GLY A 102 18.21 13.45 -8.26
C GLY A 102 19.07 13.47 -9.52
N ARG A 103 18.57 12.98 -10.67
CA ARG A 103 19.35 12.80 -11.91
C ARG A 103 20.09 14.03 -12.43
N LYS A 104 19.59 15.23 -12.12
CA LYS A 104 20.23 16.51 -12.49
C LYS A 104 21.14 17.06 -11.39
N SER A 105 20.84 16.77 -10.13
CA SER A 105 21.48 17.42 -8.98
C SER A 105 22.45 16.53 -8.22
N GLY A 106 22.46 15.21 -8.44
CA GLY A 106 23.21 14.23 -7.64
C GLY A 106 22.75 14.08 -6.19
N ARG A 107 21.85 14.93 -5.70
CA ARG A 107 21.39 14.94 -4.29
C ARG A 107 20.28 13.91 -4.02
N PRO A 108 20.25 13.28 -2.83
CA PRO A 108 19.13 12.47 -2.37
C PRO A 108 17.81 13.24 -2.35
N ARG A 109 16.72 12.60 -2.78
CA ARG A 109 15.35 13.14 -2.82
C ARG A 109 14.38 12.11 -2.26
N THR A 110 13.77 12.44 -1.12
CA THR A 110 12.81 11.58 -0.43
C THR A 110 11.38 12.02 -0.72
N GLN A 111 10.51 11.06 -1.06
CA GLN A 111 9.08 11.28 -1.33
C GLN A 111 8.24 10.18 -0.64
N PRO A 112 7.12 10.54 0.02
CA PRO A 112 6.16 9.56 0.50
C PRO A 112 5.35 9.00 -0.68
N LEU A 113 5.18 7.68 -0.72
CA LEU A 113 4.45 6.99 -1.79
C LEU A 113 3.53 5.92 -1.22
N LEU A 114 2.35 5.78 -1.82
CA LEU A 114 1.56 4.56 -1.66
C LEU A 114 2.24 3.42 -2.38
N TYR A 115 2.11 2.21 -1.83
CA TYR A 115 2.68 1.00 -2.42
C TYR A 115 1.69 -0.16 -2.42
N VAL A 116 1.92 -1.09 -3.34
CA VAL A 116 1.31 -2.43 -3.34
C VAL A 116 2.39 -3.42 -2.92
N HIS A 117 2.10 -4.23 -1.91
CA HIS A 117 3.00 -5.29 -1.43
C HIS A 117 2.70 -6.61 -2.15
N ASP A 118 3.72 -7.27 -2.68
CA ASP A 118 3.58 -8.58 -3.33
C ASP A 118 4.81 -9.46 -3.06
N GLY A 119 4.73 -10.30 -2.02
CA GLY A 119 5.85 -11.13 -1.59
C GLY A 119 7.10 -10.30 -1.23
N ASP A 120 8.17 -10.47 -2.01
CA ASP A 120 9.44 -9.77 -1.89
C ASP A 120 9.50 -8.45 -2.71
N VAL A 121 8.40 -8.05 -3.34
CA VAL A 121 8.31 -6.87 -4.21
C VAL A 121 7.40 -5.80 -3.63
N LEU A 122 7.86 -4.55 -3.66
CA LEU A 122 7.00 -3.38 -3.49
C LEU A 122 6.78 -2.70 -4.84
N TYR A 123 5.52 -2.56 -5.26
CA TYR A 123 5.20 -1.74 -6.41
C TYR A 123 4.91 -0.31 -5.99
N VAL A 124 5.43 0.66 -6.72
CA VAL A 124 5.12 2.09 -6.59
C VAL A 124 4.72 2.69 -7.93
N ILE A 125 3.85 3.71 -7.91
CA ILE A 125 3.28 4.29 -9.13
C ILE A 125 3.49 5.82 -9.21
N GLY A 126 4.03 6.25 -10.34
CA GLY A 126 4.28 7.65 -10.70
C GLY A 126 3.06 8.38 -11.24
N SER A 127 1.95 8.40 -10.50
CA SER A 127 0.69 9.03 -10.95
C SER A 127 0.75 10.55 -10.98
N ASN A 128 1.42 11.16 -9.99
CA ASN A 128 1.43 12.62 -9.76
C ASN A 128 0.01 13.21 -9.80
N PHE A 129 -0.95 12.56 -9.15
CA PHE A 129 -2.36 12.97 -9.12
C PHE A 129 -3.04 13.12 -10.50
N GLY A 130 -2.47 12.50 -11.54
CA GLY A 130 -2.94 12.62 -12.92
C GLY A 130 -2.54 13.93 -13.61
N GLN A 131 -1.57 14.69 -13.09
CA GLN A 131 -1.09 15.91 -13.73
C GLN A 131 -0.42 15.65 -15.10
N GLU A 132 -0.12 16.70 -15.85
CA GLU A 132 0.51 16.58 -17.17
C GLU A 132 1.94 16.02 -17.16
N ARG A 133 2.66 16.14 -16.04
CA ARG A 133 4.06 15.74 -15.94
C ARG A 133 4.27 14.56 -15.00
N HIS A 134 5.21 13.68 -15.35
CA HIS A 134 5.69 12.64 -14.44
C HIS A 134 6.34 13.25 -13.20
N PRO A 135 6.18 12.61 -12.02
CA PRO A 135 6.88 13.07 -10.83
C PRO A 135 8.37 12.79 -10.99
N ALA A 136 9.19 13.73 -10.48
CA ALA A 136 10.64 13.74 -10.71
C ALA A 136 11.34 12.45 -10.27
N TRP A 137 10.87 11.80 -9.19
CA TRP A 137 11.45 10.56 -8.69
C TRP A 137 11.41 9.42 -9.73
N THR A 138 10.42 9.38 -10.63
CA THR A 138 10.39 8.35 -11.68
C THR A 138 11.52 8.53 -12.67
N ALA A 139 11.84 9.78 -13.03
CA ALA A 139 12.95 10.09 -13.92
C ALA A 139 14.30 9.86 -13.21
N ASN A 140 14.34 10.00 -11.88
CA ASN A 140 15.51 9.64 -11.09
C ASN A 140 15.76 8.12 -11.17
N LEU A 141 14.74 7.29 -10.94
CA LEU A 141 14.89 5.82 -10.99
C LEU A 141 15.26 5.31 -12.39
N LEU A 142 14.73 5.93 -13.45
CA LEU A 142 15.13 5.58 -14.83
C LEU A 142 16.61 5.87 -15.10
N ALA A 143 17.20 6.87 -14.44
CA ALA A 143 18.60 7.22 -14.59
C ALA A 143 19.52 6.44 -13.62
N THR A 144 19.02 6.12 -12.43
CA THR A 144 19.74 5.40 -11.38
C THR A 144 18.75 4.52 -10.63
N PRO A 145 18.72 3.20 -10.90
CA PRO A 145 17.69 2.31 -10.36
C PRO A 145 17.89 1.99 -8.88
N THR A 146 19.04 2.32 -8.30
CA THR A 146 19.31 2.14 -6.88
C THR A 146 18.63 3.22 -6.03
N ALA A 147 17.98 2.79 -4.96
CA ALA A 147 17.23 3.67 -4.05
C ALA A 147 17.22 3.11 -2.63
N THR A 148 16.59 3.85 -1.71
CA THR A 148 16.34 3.38 -0.35
C THR A 148 14.87 3.56 0.00
N VAL A 149 14.26 2.51 0.53
CA VAL A 149 12.89 2.53 1.04
C VAL A 149 12.94 2.58 2.57
N ALA A 150 12.28 3.57 3.16
CA ALA A 150 11.93 3.53 4.57
C ALA A 150 10.51 2.97 4.73
N ILE A 151 10.38 1.87 5.48
CA ILE A 151 9.13 1.15 5.70
C ILE A 151 9.14 0.55 7.11
N ALA A 152 8.05 0.74 7.86
CA ALA A 152 7.88 0.19 9.21
C ALA A 152 9.00 0.54 10.23
N GLY A 153 9.75 1.62 10.03
CA GLY A 153 10.90 1.98 10.85
C GLY A 153 12.23 1.35 10.43
N GLN A 154 12.29 0.69 9.27
CA GLN A 154 13.52 0.15 8.68
C GLN A 154 13.85 0.91 7.39
N ARG A 155 15.14 1.19 7.16
CA ARG A 155 15.65 1.67 5.86
C ARG A 155 16.28 0.48 5.12
N ILE A 156 15.78 0.22 3.93
CA ILE A 156 16.13 -0.96 3.14
C ILE A 156 16.64 -0.47 1.77
N PRO A 157 17.89 -0.79 1.37
CA PRO A 157 18.36 -0.58 0.01
C PRO A 157 17.53 -1.39 -0.98
N VAL A 158 17.18 -0.78 -2.11
CA VAL A 158 16.39 -1.43 -3.15
C VAL A 158 16.95 -1.14 -4.54
N GLU A 159 16.66 -2.05 -5.45
CA GLU A 159 16.80 -1.85 -6.88
C GLU A 159 15.41 -1.75 -7.52
N ALA A 160 15.23 -0.75 -8.39
CA ALA A 160 13.98 -0.47 -9.05
C ALA A 160 14.01 -0.94 -10.51
N THR A 161 13.02 -1.74 -10.90
CA THR A 161 12.78 -2.13 -12.29
C THR A 161 11.50 -1.48 -12.78
N LEU A 162 11.51 -0.88 -13.97
CA LEU A 162 10.29 -0.40 -14.61
C LEU A 162 9.42 -1.61 -14.98
N VAL A 163 8.15 -1.56 -14.62
CA VAL A 163 7.19 -2.63 -14.96
C VAL A 163 6.83 -2.54 -16.43
N GLU A 164 6.90 -3.68 -17.11
CA GLU A 164 6.53 -3.82 -18.52
C GLU A 164 5.03 -3.55 -18.75
N PRO A 165 4.65 -2.98 -19.91
CA PRO A 165 3.28 -2.57 -20.20
C PRO A 165 2.21 -3.63 -19.92
N GLU A 166 2.50 -4.90 -20.23
CA GLU A 166 1.56 -6.02 -20.13
C GLU A 166 1.17 -6.33 -18.67
N ALA A 167 2.07 -6.07 -17.72
CA ALA A 167 1.84 -6.31 -16.31
C ALA A 167 1.21 -5.10 -15.58
N LYS A 168 1.23 -3.90 -16.19
CA LYS A 168 0.82 -2.66 -15.51
C LYS A 168 -0.63 -2.65 -15.10
N ASP A 169 -1.54 -3.17 -15.93
CA ASP A 169 -2.98 -3.10 -15.67
C ASP A 169 -3.39 -3.91 -14.43
N ALA A 170 -2.84 -5.11 -14.27
CA ALA A 170 -3.08 -5.95 -13.09
C ALA A 170 -2.56 -5.28 -11.81
N ILE A 171 -1.37 -4.68 -11.85
CA ILE A 171 -0.80 -3.97 -10.70
C ILE A 171 -1.58 -2.68 -10.41
N PHE A 172 -1.99 -1.94 -11.45
CA PHE A 172 -2.79 -0.73 -11.32
C PHE A 172 -4.14 -1.00 -10.64
N ALA A 173 -4.80 -2.12 -10.97
CA ALA A 173 -6.05 -2.51 -10.32
C ALA A 173 -5.89 -2.63 -8.79
N ARG A 174 -4.76 -3.17 -8.32
CA ARG A 174 -4.45 -3.26 -6.88
C ARG A 174 -4.24 -1.90 -6.21
N PHE A 175 -3.75 -0.90 -6.95
CA PHE A 175 -3.72 0.48 -6.46
C PHE A 175 -5.12 1.10 -6.35
N VAL A 176 -6.02 0.77 -7.28
CA VAL A 176 -7.43 1.19 -7.22
C VAL A 176 -8.14 0.57 -6.02
N GLU A 177 -7.83 -0.68 -5.68
CA GLU A 177 -8.34 -1.35 -4.47
C GLU A 177 -7.88 -0.65 -3.18
N ILE A 178 -6.65 -0.12 -3.15
CA ILE A 178 -6.17 0.70 -2.02
C ILE A 178 -6.94 2.03 -1.97
N THR A 179 -7.09 2.70 -3.11
CA THR A 179 -7.85 3.94 -3.22
C THR A 179 -8.38 4.18 -4.62
N GLY A 180 -9.70 4.37 -4.74
CA GLY A 180 -10.37 4.69 -6.00
C GLY A 180 -9.88 5.97 -6.69
N ALA A 181 -9.08 6.79 -6.01
CA ALA A 181 -8.46 7.99 -6.57
C ALA A 181 -7.57 7.67 -7.80
N TYR A 182 -6.93 6.49 -7.84
CA TYR A 182 -6.09 6.11 -8.97
C TYR A 182 -6.86 6.01 -10.28
N ALA A 183 -8.09 5.50 -10.27
CA ALA A 183 -8.94 5.47 -11.45
C ALA A 183 -9.17 6.88 -12.02
N ALA A 184 -9.45 7.85 -11.14
CA ALA A 184 -9.58 9.25 -11.54
C ALA A 184 -8.27 9.84 -12.08
N TYR A 185 -7.12 9.47 -11.51
CA TYR A 185 -5.81 9.95 -12.01
C TYR A 185 -5.47 9.44 -13.40
N ARG A 186 -5.79 8.17 -13.70
CA ARG A 186 -5.59 7.60 -15.04
C ARG A 186 -6.45 8.32 -16.09
N ASN A 187 -7.68 8.68 -15.75
CA ASN A 187 -8.57 9.40 -16.67
C ASN A 187 -8.18 10.87 -16.90
N ARG A 188 -7.34 11.45 -16.04
CA ARG A 188 -6.90 12.86 -16.14
C ARG A 188 -5.66 13.05 -17.01
N THR A 189 -5.01 11.97 -17.44
CA THR A 189 -3.74 12.05 -18.16
C THR A 189 -3.71 11.06 -19.31
N THR A 190 -3.04 11.46 -20.39
CA THR A 190 -2.73 10.60 -21.54
C THR A 190 -1.37 9.91 -21.38
N ARG A 191 -0.63 10.22 -20.31
CA ARG A 191 0.66 9.61 -20.03
C ARG A 191 0.50 8.14 -19.66
N ASP A 192 1.40 7.31 -20.17
CA ASP A 192 1.61 5.97 -19.63
C ASP A 192 2.21 6.07 -18.21
N LEU A 193 1.41 5.75 -17.19
CA LEU A 193 1.83 5.84 -15.80
C LEU A 193 2.96 4.83 -15.53
N ARG A 194 4.08 5.34 -15.04
CA ARG A 194 5.24 4.52 -14.69
C ARG A 194 4.98 3.81 -13.38
N ILE A 195 5.08 2.49 -13.40
CA ILE A 195 5.04 1.63 -12.22
C ILE A 195 6.43 1.02 -12.08
N PHE A 196 6.99 1.03 -10.88
CA PHE A 196 8.28 0.41 -10.59
C PHE A 196 8.08 -0.74 -9.59
N ALA A 197 8.73 -1.87 -9.86
CA ALA A 197 8.93 -2.95 -8.91
C ALA A 197 10.21 -2.66 -8.12
N LEU A 198 10.12 -2.63 -6.80
CA LEU A 198 11.26 -2.44 -5.90
C LEU A 198 11.56 -3.77 -5.22
N ARG A 199 12.80 -4.24 -5.35
CA ARG A 199 13.31 -5.43 -4.67
C ARG A 199 14.47 -5.05 -3.77
N ARG A 200 14.68 -5.78 -2.67
CA ARG A 200 15.86 -5.58 -1.83
C ARG A 200 17.13 -5.77 -2.67
N ALA A 201 18.09 -4.87 -2.49
CA ALA A 201 19.42 -4.97 -3.10
C ALA A 201 20.40 -5.75 -2.21
#